data_AF-A0A943PWE0-F1
#
_entry.id   AF-A0A943PWE0-F1
#
_cell.length_a   1.000
_cell.length_b   1.000
_cell.length_c   1.000
_cell.angle_alpha   90.00
_cell.angle_beta   90.00
_cell.angle_gamma   90.00
#
_symmetry.space_group_name_H-M   'P 1'
#
loop_
_entity.id
_entity.type
_entity.pdbx_description
1 polymer ?
#
loop_
_entity_poly.entity_id
_entity_poly.type
_entity_poly.pdbx_seq_one_letter_code
_entity_poly.pdbx_strand_id
1 'polypeptide(L)'
;MNAKAFTLAEVLITLGIIGVVAAMTLPTLVQRYKEQETVTCVKKFYSGFSQAYMQAVMDNGTIDNWGLTDSAIVTDDNNNSVHSEESLENYDKFFQKMKPYIKNIRYEKLANQNIKQGYVLPDGTAIVGMWLKPSSCTDDKKYCGDFYISTDGGAMYEDTRGIVRKTVFAFIINRNRIMPVGLENSDFKSNCLTGKKYSHCTGWVITHGNMDYLHCNDLDFNTKTKCKD
;
A
#
# COMPACT_ATOMS: atom_id res chain seq x y z
N MET A 1 -58.53 -27.54 -6.36
CA MET A 1 -57.84 -26.24 -6.46
C MET A 1 -56.72 -26.39 -7.48
N ASN A 2 -56.82 -25.78 -8.66
CA ASN A 2 -55.76 -25.84 -9.66
C ASN A 2 -54.66 -24.83 -9.29
N ALA A 3 -53.50 -25.32 -8.87
CA ALA A 3 -52.32 -24.48 -8.71
C ALA A 3 -51.88 -23.99 -10.09
N LYS A 4 -51.81 -22.67 -10.28
CA LYS A 4 -51.16 -22.07 -11.45
C LYS A 4 -49.66 -22.37 -11.35
N ALA A 5 -49.16 -23.26 -12.19
CA ALA A 5 -47.73 -23.54 -12.31
C ALA A 5 -47.10 -22.57 -13.31
N PHE A 6 -45.88 -22.11 -13.03
CA PHE A 6 -45.12 -21.29 -13.97
C PHE A 6 -44.76 -22.10 -15.22
N THR A 7 -44.88 -21.48 -16.39
CA THR A 7 -44.40 -22.06 -17.64
C THR A 7 -42.87 -22.01 -17.71
N LEU A 8 -42.27 -22.93 -18.47
CA LEU A 8 -40.83 -22.93 -18.74
C LEU A 8 -40.37 -21.59 -19.33
N ALA A 9 -41.17 -21.00 -20.22
CA ALA A 9 -40.87 -19.72 -20.87
C ALA A 9 -40.85 -18.56 -19.86
N GLU A 10 -41.81 -18.49 -18.93
CA GLU A 10 -41.82 -17.48 -17.87
C GLU A 10 -40.60 -17.60 -16.96
N VAL A 11 -40.21 -18.82 -16.57
CA VAL A 11 -39.01 -19.04 -15.76
C VAL A 11 -37.74 -18.66 -16.52
N LEU A 12 -37.63 -18.99 -17.81
CA LEU A 12 -36.45 -18.64 -18.62
C LEU A 12 -36.32 -17.14 -18.86
N ILE A 13 -37.42 -16.43 -19.11
CA ILE A 13 -37.40 -14.98 -19.28
C ILE A 13 -36.99 -14.30 -17.96
N THR A 14 -37.55 -14.73 -16.83
CA THR A 14 -37.17 -14.16 -15.52
C THR A 14 -35.70 -14.41 -15.17
N LEU A 15 -35.19 -15.64 -15.37
CA LEU A 15 -33.78 -15.95 -15.19
C LEU A 15 -32.88 -15.20 -16.17
N GLY A 16 -33.33 -14.99 -17.42
CA GLY A 16 -32.65 -14.19 -18.42
C GLY A 16 -32.51 -12.72 -17.99
N ILE A 17 -33.59 -12.11 -17.50
CA ILE A 17 -33.58 -10.73 -17.00
C ILE A 17 -32.66 -10.61 -15.77
N ILE A 18 -32.81 -11.50 -14.78
CA ILE A 18 -31.96 -11.50 -13.58
C ILE A 18 -30.49 -11.71 -13.96
N GLY A 19 -30.21 -12.60 -14.93
CA GLY A 19 -28.87 -12.86 -15.42
C GLY A 19 -28.21 -11.63 -16.04
N VAL A 20 -28.94 -10.88 -16.88
CA VAL A 20 -28.43 -9.64 -17.50
C VAL A 20 -28.18 -8.57 -16.45
N VAL A 21 -29.13 -8.35 -15.54
CA VAL A 21 -28.97 -7.35 -14.48
C VAL A 21 -27.79 -7.69 -13.59
N ALA A 22 -27.68 -8.96 -13.14
CA ALA A 22 -26.57 -9.42 -12.30
C ALA A 22 -25.21 -9.26 -13.01
N ALA A 23 -25.13 -9.58 -14.30
CA ALA A 23 -23.90 -9.43 -15.07
C ALA A 23 -23.41 -7.98 -15.16
N MET A 24 -24.33 -7.01 -15.16
CA MET A 24 -23.99 -5.57 -15.16
C MET A 24 -23.64 -5.05 -13.76
N THR A 25 -24.25 -5.58 -12.70
CA THR A 25 -24.07 -5.05 -11.34
C THR A 25 -22.94 -5.71 -10.55
N LEU A 26 -22.69 -7.00 -10.76
CA LEU A 26 -21.71 -7.76 -9.98
C LEU A 26 -20.27 -7.26 -10.14
N PRO A 27 -19.77 -6.91 -11.35
CA PRO A 27 -18.40 -6.41 -11.49
C PRO A 27 -18.14 -5.14 -10.66
N THR A 28 -19.06 -4.18 -10.73
CA THR A 28 -18.98 -2.92 -9.98
C THR A 28 -19.03 -3.17 -8.47
N LEU A 29 -19.93 -4.03 -8.00
CA LEU A 29 -20.04 -4.36 -6.58
C LEU A 29 -18.77 -5.03 -6.05
N VAL A 30 -18.22 -6.00 -6.79
CA VAL A 30 -16.97 -6.69 -6.44
C VAL A 30 -15.80 -5.71 -6.41
N GLN A 31 -15.72 -4.78 -7.37
CA GLN A 31 -14.69 -3.75 -7.38
C GLN A 31 -14.78 -2.85 -6.13
N ARG A 32 -15.97 -2.31 -5.82
CA ARG A 32 -16.17 -1.45 -4.65
C ARG A 32 -15.87 -2.17 -3.33
N TYR A 33 -16.23 -3.46 -3.25
CA TYR A 33 -15.88 -4.29 -2.09
C TYR A 33 -14.36 -4.41 -1.92
N LYS A 34 -13.61 -4.73 -2.98
CA LYS A 34 -12.14 -4.83 -2.94
C LYS A 34 -11.46 -3.52 -2.59
N GLU A 35 -11.98 -2.39 -3.08
CA GLU A 35 -11.48 -1.06 -2.74
C GLU A 35 -11.67 -0.77 -1.24
N GLN A 36 -12.83 -1.12 -0.67
CA GLN A 36 -13.10 -0.95 0.76
C GLN A 36 -12.24 -1.88 1.64
N GLU A 37 -12.03 -3.11 1.19
CA GLU A 37 -11.10 -4.05 1.83
C GLU A 37 -9.67 -3.47 1.84
N THR A 38 -9.22 -2.94 0.71
CA THR A 38 -7.91 -2.28 0.58
C THR A 38 -7.77 -1.09 1.52
N VAL A 39 -8.76 -0.19 1.56
CA VAL A 39 -8.77 0.96 2.47
C VAL A 39 -8.63 0.51 3.93
N THR A 40 -9.41 -0.51 4.32
CA THR A 40 -9.40 -1.05 5.68
C THR A 40 -8.04 -1.65 6.03
N CYS A 41 -7.46 -2.40 5.08
CA CYS A 41 -6.13 -3.00 5.19
C CYS A 41 -5.05 -1.94 5.42
N VAL A 42 -5.00 -0.90 4.59
CA VAL A 42 -4.00 0.18 4.70
C VAL A 42 -4.12 0.92 6.03
N LYS A 43 -5.35 1.26 6.45
CA LYS A 43 -5.57 1.95 7.73
C LYS A 43 -5.13 1.12 8.93
N LYS A 44 -5.47 -0.19 8.93
CA LYS A 44 -5.07 -1.13 9.97
C LYS A 44 -3.55 -1.28 10.01
N PHE A 45 -2.91 -1.47 8.85
CA PHE A 45 -1.46 -1.53 8.75
C PHE A 45 -0.83 -0.26 9.32
N TYR A 46 -1.27 0.92 8.87
CA TYR A 46 -0.70 2.20 9.32
C TYR A 46 -0.83 2.39 10.82
N SER A 47 -2.01 2.11 11.39
CA SER A 47 -2.24 2.23 12.83
C SER A 47 -1.33 1.30 13.64
N GLY A 48 -1.26 0.01 13.26
CA GLY A 48 -0.45 -0.96 13.99
C GLY A 48 1.05 -0.71 13.83
N PHE A 49 1.50 -0.42 12.62
CA PHE A 49 2.90 -0.20 12.31
C PHE A 49 3.41 1.12 12.89
N SER A 50 2.61 2.20 12.87
CA SER A 50 2.95 3.48 13.50
C SER A 50 3.07 3.34 15.02
N GLN A 51 2.15 2.61 15.66
CA GLN A 51 2.23 2.31 17.09
C GLN A 51 3.49 1.50 17.43
N ALA A 52 3.79 0.46 16.65
CA ALA A 52 4.98 -0.35 16.82
C ALA A 52 6.27 0.48 16.65
N TYR A 53 6.28 1.40 15.68
CA TYR A 53 7.41 2.28 15.43
C TYR A 53 7.65 3.24 16.60
N MET A 54 6.59 3.84 17.13
CA MET A 54 6.68 4.70 18.31
C MET A 54 7.24 3.93 19.52
N GLN A 55 6.79 2.69 19.75
CA GLN A 55 7.33 1.86 20.83
C GLN A 55 8.80 1.53 20.63
N ALA A 56 9.19 1.15 19.40
CA ALA A 56 10.59 0.91 19.07
C ALA A 56 11.47 2.14 19.31
N VAL A 57 10.98 3.33 18.98
CA VAL A 57 11.68 4.60 19.22
C VAL A 57 11.78 4.95 20.71
N MET A 58 10.74 4.67 21.50
CA MET A 58 10.79 4.90 22.95
C MET A 58 11.83 4.02 23.64
N ASP A 59 11.95 2.75 23.24
CA ASP A 59 12.82 1.78 23.90
C ASP A 59 14.27 1.80 23.37
N ASN A 60 14.46 2.04 22.07
CA ASN A 60 15.78 2.00 21.42
C ASN A 60 16.35 3.39 21.08
N GLY A 61 15.63 4.45 21.41
CA GLY A 61 15.91 5.81 20.94
C GLY A 61 15.48 6.02 19.48
N THR A 62 15.75 7.20 18.94
CA THR A 62 15.38 7.58 17.58
C THR A 62 16.13 6.76 16.52
N ILE A 63 15.57 6.66 15.31
CA ILE A 63 16.08 5.78 14.24
C ILE A 63 17.56 6.04 13.86
N ASP A 64 18.04 7.28 14.02
CA ASP A 64 19.45 7.65 13.85
C ASP A 64 20.40 6.92 14.81
N ASN A 65 19.90 6.43 15.95
CA ASN A 65 20.67 5.68 16.96
C ASN A 65 20.57 4.15 16.79
N TRP A 66 19.88 3.66 15.77
CA TRP A 66 19.68 2.22 15.57
C TRP A 66 20.86 1.51 14.91
N GLY A 67 21.96 2.23 14.64
CA GLY A 67 23.13 1.69 13.96
C GLY A 67 22.87 1.37 12.48
N LEU A 68 21.97 2.13 11.86
CA LEU A 68 21.60 1.99 10.46
C LEU A 68 22.47 2.88 9.57
N THR A 69 22.74 2.42 8.35
CA THR A 69 23.46 3.18 7.32
C THR A 69 22.53 3.66 6.21
N ASP A 70 23.00 4.56 5.34
CA ASP A 70 22.24 4.99 4.17
C ASP A 70 22.15 3.86 3.15
N SER A 71 20.98 3.71 2.54
CA SER A 71 20.79 2.80 1.41
C SER A 71 21.62 3.20 0.21
N ALA A 72 22.12 2.20 -0.50
CA ALA A 72 22.85 2.34 -1.75
C ALA A 72 22.27 1.43 -2.82
N ILE A 73 22.31 1.91 -4.06
CA ILE A 73 22.00 1.12 -5.26
C ILE A 73 23.34 0.77 -5.91
N VAL A 74 23.49 -0.49 -6.29
CA VAL A 74 24.60 -1.02 -7.07
C VAL A 74 24.08 -1.58 -8.39
N THR A 75 24.97 -1.72 -9.37
CA THR A 75 24.66 -2.37 -10.64
C THR A 75 25.03 -3.84 -10.53
N ASP A 76 24.08 -4.74 -10.83
CA ASP A 76 24.35 -6.18 -10.88
C ASP A 76 25.08 -6.58 -12.18
N ASP A 77 25.47 -7.86 -12.27
CA ASP A 77 26.16 -8.41 -13.44
C ASP A 77 25.33 -8.32 -14.75
N ASN A 78 24.01 -8.13 -14.63
CA ASN A 78 23.08 -7.99 -15.75
C ASN A 78 22.75 -6.51 -16.06
N ASN A 79 23.51 -5.58 -15.49
CA ASN A 79 23.32 -4.13 -15.64
C ASN A 79 21.99 -3.60 -15.08
N ASN A 80 21.39 -4.29 -14.10
CA ASN A 80 20.22 -3.83 -13.37
C ASN A 80 20.63 -3.02 -12.14
N SER A 81 19.87 -1.97 -11.86
CA SER A 81 19.98 -1.22 -10.60
C SER A 81 19.31 -2.00 -9.47
N VAL A 82 20.09 -2.44 -8.49
CA VAL A 82 19.64 -3.26 -7.35
C VAL A 82 20.12 -2.68 -6.03
N HIS A 83 19.49 -3.04 -4.90
CA HIS A 83 20.00 -2.61 -3.59
C HIS A 83 21.32 -3.31 -3.26
N SER A 84 22.27 -2.60 -2.65
CA SER A 84 23.49 -3.24 -2.16
C SER A 84 23.18 -4.32 -1.11
N GLU A 85 24.02 -5.34 -0.98
CA GLU A 85 23.89 -6.35 0.08
C GLU A 85 23.86 -5.70 1.47
N GLU A 86 24.71 -4.69 1.68
CA GLU A 86 24.72 -3.88 2.91
C GLU A 86 23.35 -3.22 3.15
N SER A 87 22.69 -2.70 2.11
CA SER A 87 21.35 -2.12 2.26
C SER A 87 20.33 -3.18 2.68
N LEU A 88 20.40 -4.38 2.11
CA LEU A 88 19.51 -5.49 2.49
C LEU A 88 19.73 -5.94 3.94
N GLU A 89 20.98 -5.99 4.39
CA GLU A 89 21.31 -6.25 5.81
C GLU A 89 20.83 -5.13 6.72
N ASN A 90 20.96 -3.88 6.27
CA ASN A 90 20.49 -2.72 7.01
C ASN A 90 18.97 -2.70 7.15
N TYR A 91 18.26 -3.13 6.12
CA TYR A 91 16.82 -3.36 6.19
C TYR A 91 16.46 -4.42 7.21
N ASP A 92 17.22 -5.51 7.24
CA ASP A 92 17.02 -6.55 8.24
C ASP A 92 17.22 -6.02 9.67
N LYS A 93 18.28 -5.24 9.92
CA LYS A 93 18.52 -4.58 11.21
C LYS A 93 17.34 -3.68 11.64
N PHE A 94 16.81 -2.88 10.71
CA PHE A 94 15.63 -2.05 10.98
C PHE A 94 14.45 -2.90 11.47
N PHE A 95 14.17 -3.98 10.77
CA PHE A 95 13.04 -4.83 11.15
C PHE A 95 13.30 -5.70 12.37
N GLN A 96 14.55 -6.07 12.66
CA GLN A 96 14.91 -6.71 13.92
C GLN A 96 14.58 -5.80 15.12
N LYS A 97 14.79 -4.48 14.98
CA LYS A 97 14.37 -3.49 15.99
C LYS A 97 12.86 -3.35 16.10
N MET A 98 12.13 -3.50 14.99
CA MET A 98 10.67 -3.42 14.96
C MET A 98 9.96 -4.72 15.40
N LYS A 99 10.62 -5.87 15.22
CA LYS A 99 10.06 -7.22 15.45
C LYS A 99 9.38 -7.41 16.81
N PRO A 100 9.92 -6.91 17.95
CA PRO A 100 9.26 -7.07 19.25
C PRO A 100 7.89 -6.39 19.34
N TYR A 101 7.65 -5.37 18.51
CA TYR A 101 6.49 -4.48 18.59
C TYR A 101 5.43 -4.80 17.54
N ILE A 102 5.73 -5.65 16.57
CA ILE A 102 4.79 -6.07 15.52
C ILE A 102 4.44 -7.54 15.73
N LYS A 103 3.14 -7.83 15.88
CA LYS A 103 2.65 -9.19 16.12
C LYS A 103 2.69 -10.05 14.85
N ASN A 104 3.12 -11.30 15.00
CA ASN A 104 2.91 -12.40 14.04
C ASN A 104 3.42 -12.13 12.61
N ILE A 105 4.61 -11.56 12.45
CA ILE A 105 5.16 -11.35 11.10
C ILE A 105 5.82 -12.62 10.58
N ARG A 106 5.53 -13.01 9.34
CA ARG A 106 6.35 -13.97 8.60
C ARG A 106 7.52 -13.21 7.97
N TYR A 107 8.73 -13.61 8.36
CA TYR A 107 9.95 -13.00 7.84
C TYR A 107 10.36 -13.66 6.53
N GLU A 108 10.41 -12.85 5.48
CA GLU A 108 11.09 -13.17 4.24
C GLU A 108 12.07 -12.03 3.93
N LYS A 109 13.32 -12.38 3.61
CA LYS A 109 14.34 -11.40 3.27
C LYS A 109 13.95 -10.68 1.98
N LEU A 110 13.97 -9.35 2.01
CA LEU A 110 13.96 -8.54 0.78
C LEU A 110 15.14 -9.00 -0.09
N ALA A 111 14.88 -9.28 -1.37
CA ALA A 111 15.92 -9.64 -2.31
C ALA A 111 15.72 -8.90 -3.63
N ASN A 112 16.85 -8.71 -4.33
CA ASN A 112 16.95 -7.92 -5.55
C ASN A 112 16.25 -8.52 -6.78
N GLN A 113 15.65 -9.72 -6.71
CA GLN A 113 15.08 -10.40 -7.88
C GLN A 113 13.55 -10.57 -7.80
N ASN A 114 12.92 -10.10 -8.89
CA ASN A 114 11.53 -10.10 -9.39
C ASN A 114 10.32 -10.51 -8.52
N ILE A 115 10.42 -11.36 -7.50
CA ILE A 115 9.41 -11.47 -6.45
C ILE A 115 10.11 -11.99 -5.19
N LYS A 116 10.51 -11.10 -4.27
CA LYS A 116 10.63 -11.46 -2.85
C LYS A 116 10.03 -10.34 -2.03
N GLN A 117 8.77 -10.58 -1.66
CA GLN A 117 8.08 -9.84 -0.60
C GLN A 117 9.02 -9.75 0.60
N GLY A 118 9.12 -8.59 1.21
CA GLY A 118 9.77 -8.44 2.51
C GLY A 118 8.90 -9.03 3.60
N TYR A 119 8.69 -8.27 4.66
CA TYR A 119 7.93 -8.72 5.81
C TYR A 119 6.44 -8.91 5.44
N VAL A 120 5.93 -10.14 5.61
CA VAL A 120 4.53 -10.51 5.30
C VAL A 120 3.73 -10.61 6.59
N LEU A 121 2.66 -9.83 6.68
CA LEU A 121 1.73 -9.83 7.80
C LEU A 121 0.71 -10.99 7.65
N PRO A 122 0.06 -11.43 8.75
CA PRO A 122 -0.91 -12.53 8.70
C PRO A 122 -2.11 -12.29 7.77
N ASP A 123 -2.42 -11.04 7.47
CA ASP A 123 -3.50 -10.65 6.55
C ASP A 123 -3.08 -10.61 5.08
N GLY A 124 -1.85 -11.04 4.76
CA GLY A 124 -1.32 -11.07 3.40
C GLY A 124 -0.67 -9.77 2.93
N THR A 125 -0.75 -8.70 3.72
CA THR A 125 -0.03 -7.45 3.45
C THR A 125 1.47 -7.71 3.49
N ALA A 126 2.21 -7.24 2.50
CA ALA A 126 3.66 -7.40 2.45
C ALA A 126 4.36 -6.05 2.33
N ILE A 127 5.49 -5.88 3.00
CA ILE A 127 6.41 -4.77 2.69
C ILE A 127 7.20 -5.16 1.44
N VAL A 128 7.07 -4.38 0.36
CA VAL A 128 7.60 -4.72 -0.97
C VAL A 128 8.78 -3.85 -1.41
N GLY A 129 9.13 -2.84 -0.63
CA GLY A 129 10.28 -1.98 -0.89
C GLY A 129 10.61 -1.14 0.33
N MET A 130 11.89 -0.80 0.49
CA MET A 130 12.35 0.10 1.54
C MET A 130 13.57 0.87 1.06
N TRP A 131 13.68 2.11 1.52
CA TRP A 131 14.85 2.97 1.38
C TRP A 131 15.12 3.63 2.73
N LEU A 132 16.35 3.52 3.22
CA LEU A 132 16.77 4.17 4.47
C LEU A 132 17.77 5.27 4.15
N LYS A 133 17.62 6.40 4.86
CA LYS A 133 18.57 7.51 4.82
C LYS A 133 18.82 8.09 6.21
N PRO A 134 19.37 7.30 7.15
CA PRO A 134 19.62 7.75 8.52
C PRO A 134 20.50 9.00 8.59
N SER A 135 21.43 9.21 7.66
CA SER A 135 22.30 10.40 7.62
C SER A 135 21.53 11.72 7.50
N SER A 136 20.34 11.68 6.89
CA SER A 136 19.48 12.85 6.70
C SER A 136 18.50 13.05 7.85
N CYS A 137 18.48 12.14 8.83
CA CYS A 137 17.54 12.11 9.95
C CYS A 137 17.95 13.06 11.09
N THR A 138 18.20 14.32 10.78
CA THR A 138 18.74 15.30 11.75
C THR A 138 17.67 15.91 12.66
N ASP A 139 16.41 15.96 12.21
CA ASP A 139 15.27 16.48 12.98
C ASP A 139 13.96 15.73 12.64
N ASP A 140 12.91 16.01 13.42
CA ASP A 140 11.60 15.32 13.36
C ASP A 140 10.79 15.57 12.08
N LYS A 141 11.20 16.51 11.23
CA LYS A 141 10.57 16.82 9.95
C LYS A 141 11.39 16.30 8.77
N LYS A 142 12.63 15.87 8.99
CA LYS A 142 13.47 15.36 7.92
C LYS A 142 13.10 13.93 7.54
N TYR A 143 13.29 13.66 6.26
CA TYR A 143 13.17 12.34 5.67
C TYR A 143 14.32 11.46 6.15
N CYS A 144 13.97 10.34 6.79
CA CYS A 144 14.91 9.33 7.27
C CYS A 144 14.83 8.04 6.45
N GLY A 145 13.88 7.96 5.52
CA GLY A 145 13.62 6.80 4.68
C GLY A 145 12.16 6.72 4.24
N ASP A 146 11.86 5.72 3.45
CA ASP A 146 10.50 5.32 3.10
C ASP A 146 10.39 3.81 2.96
N PHE A 147 9.16 3.33 2.99
CA PHE A 147 8.86 1.94 2.66
C PHE A 147 7.52 1.83 1.97
N TYR A 148 7.35 0.73 1.23
CA TYR A 148 6.20 0.44 0.40
C TYR A 148 5.55 -0.84 0.90
N ILE A 149 4.23 -0.82 1.02
CA ILE A 149 3.43 -2.01 1.27
C ILE A 149 2.63 -2.38 0.04
N SER A 150 2.32 -3.66 -0.09
CA SER A 150 1.38 -4.22 -1.05
C SER A 150 0.26 -4.92 -0.27
N THR A 151 -0.99 -4.50 -0.47
CA THR A 151 -2.14 -5.03 0.28
C THR A 151 -2.60 -6.41 -0.19
N ASP A 152 -2.15 -6.85 -1.36
CA ASP A 152 -2.46 -8.17 -1.91
C ASP A 152 -1.23 -9.09 -1.96
N GLY A 153 -0.12 -8.67 -1.34
CA GLY A 153 1.15 -9.37 -1.36
C GLY A 153 1.82 -9.41 -2.74
N GLY A 154 1.23 -8.89 -3.80
CA GLY A 154 1.89 -8.89 -5.11
C GLY A 154 3.10 -7.95 -5.16
N ALA A 155 3.88 -8.02 -6.23
CA ALA A 155 5.05 -7.18 -6.43
C ALA A 155 4.72 -5.67 -6.40
N MET A 156 5.74 -4.81 -6.24
CA MET A 156 5.57 -3.36 -6.23
C MET A 156 5.07 -2.80 -7.59
N TYR A 157 5.59 -3.37 -8.68
CA TYR A 157 5.35 -2.88 -10.03
C TYR A 157 4.34 -3.76 -10.77
N GLU A 158 3.51 -3.11 -11.59
CA GLU A 158 2.51 -3.75 -12.44
C GLU A 158 3.16 -4.40 -13.65
N ASP A 159 4.22 -3.78 -14.17
CA ASP A 159 4.92 -4.21 -15.36
C ASP A 159 6.41 -3.80 -15.33
N THR A 160 7.13 -4.17 -16.40
CA THR A 160 8.54 -3.85 -16.59
C THR A 160 8.83 -2.37 -16.87
N ARG A 161 7.79 -1.52 -17.02
CA ARG A 161 7.93 -0.06 -17.20
C ARG A 161 8.03 0.68 -15.87
N GLY A 162 7.93 -0.02 -14.74
CA GLY A 162 8.06 0.56 -13.40
C GLY A 162 6.79 1.29 -12.93
N ILE A 163 5.63 0.99 -13.53
CA ILE A 163 4.35 1.53 -13.05
C ILE A 163 4.02 0.85 -11.71
N VAL A 164 3.87 1.63 -10.65
CA VAL A 164 3.51 1.12 -9.32
C VAL A 164 2.06 0.65 -9.33
N ARG A 165 1.77 -0.51 -8.72
CA ARG A 165 0.39 -1.06 -8.68
C ARG A 165 -0.54 -0.23 -7.79
N LYS A 166 -1.84 -0.27 -8.10
CA LYS A 166 -2.89 0.38 -7.31
C LYS A 166 -3.06 -0.17 -5.89
N THR A 167 -2.53 -1.37 -5.63
CA THR A 167 -2.51 -2.03 -4.31
C THR A 167 -1.28 -1.68 -3.49
N VAL A 168 -0.40 -0.81 -4.00
CA VAL A 168 0.85 -0.43 -3.37
C VAL A 168 0.75 0.98 -2.77
N PHE A 169 1.17 1.09 -1.52
CA PHE A 169 1.06 2.30 -0.71
C PHE A 169 2.40 2.62 -0.06
N ALA A 170 2.78 3.90 -0.02
CA ALA A 170 4.07 4.34 0.50
C ALA A 170 3.94 5.16 1.79
N PHE A 171 4.95 5.00 2.64
CA PHE A 171 5.07 5.68 3.90
C PHE A 171 6.48 6.25 4.06
N ILE A 172 6.57 7.47 4.56
CA ILE A 172 7.80 8.14 4.93
C ILE A 172 8.12 7.81 6.38
N ILE A 173 9.37 7.48 6.63
CA ILE A 173 9.96 7.34 7.96
C ILE A 173 10.59 8.68 8.32
N ASN A 174 10.09 9.29 9.39
CA ASN A 174 10.72 10.42 10.07
C ASN A 174 11.27 9.96 11.41
N ARG A 175 12.05 10.81 12.07
CA ARG A 175 12.75 10.48 13.31
C ARG A 175 11.90 9.82 14.40
N ASN A 176 10.67 10.32 14.57
CA ASN A 176 9.76 9.95 15.67
C ASN A 176 8.38 9.47 15.18
N ARG A 177 8.13 9.42 13.88
CA ARG A 177 6.82 9.04 13.33
C ARG A 177 6.91 8.49 11.92
N ILE A 178 5.85 7.81 11.53
CA ILE A 178 5.63 7.37 10.16
C ILE A 178 4.50 8.21 9.57
N MET A 179 4.73 8.74 8.37
CA MET A 179 3.77 9.60 7.66
C MET A 179 3.36 8.96 6.35
N PRO A 180 2.07 8.96 5.97
CA PRO A 180 1.68 8.52 4.65
C PRO A 180 2.14 9.49 3.56
N VAL A 181 2.52 8.97 2.40
CA VAL A 181 2.88 9.81 1.23
C VAL A 181 1.62 10.41 0.61
N GLY A 182 1.71 11.65 0.09
CA GLY A 182 0.60 12.29 -0.62
C GLY A 182 -0.46 12.95 0.25
N LEU A 183 -0.03 13.54 1.37
CA LEU A 183 -0.91 14.39 2.20
C LEU A 183 -1.10 15.81 1.64
N GLU A 184 -0.21 16.28 0.76
CA GLU A 184 -0.32 17.60 0.15
C GLU A 184 -1.18 17.53 -1.12
N ASN A 185 -2.10 18.49 -1.28
CA ASN A 185 -3.00 18.54 -2.43
C ASN A 185 -2.25 18.65 -3.78
N SER A 186 -1.12 19.36 -3.81
CA SER A 186 -0.24 19.45 -4.98
C SER A 186 0.36 18.10 -5.36
N ASP A 187 0.85 17.34 -4.38
CA ASP A 187 1.39 15.99 -4.57
C ASP A 187 0.29 15.01 -5.00
N PHE A 188 -0.85 15.04 -4.31
CA PHE A 188 -2.03 14.25 -4.68
C PHE A 188 -2.44 14.49 -6.14
N LYS A 189 -2.61 15.76 -6.54
CA LYS A 189 -3.03 16.10 -7.91
C LYS A 189 -1.98 15.72 -8.96
N SER A 190 -0.70 15.92 -8.68
CA SER A 190 0.35 15.70 -9.67
C SER A 190 0.72 14.22 -9.83
N ASN A 191 0.62 13.42 -8.77
CA ASN A 191 1.07 12.02 -8.74
C ASN A 191 -0.07 11.00 -8.62
N CYS A 192 -0.94 11.15 -7.62
CA CYS A 192 -2.01 10.20 -7.35
C CYS A 192 -3.14 10.31 -8.39
N LEU A 193 -3.74 11.49 -8.53
CA LEU A 193 -4.93 11.73 -9.35
C LEU A 193 -4.67 11.55 -10.85
N THR A 194 -3.43 11.75 -11.30
CA THR A 194 -3.01 11.51 -12.68
C THR A 194 -2.75 10.03 -12.98
N GLY A 195 -2.72 9.17 -11.95
CA GLY A 195 -2.31 7.78 -12.06
C GLY A 195 -0.82 7.57 -12.35
N LYS A 196 0.02 8.62 -12.24
CA LYS A 196 1.47 8.53 -12.47
C LYS A 196 2.16 7.70 -11.39
N LYS A 197 1.77 7.88 -10.13
CA LYS A 197 2.33 7.15 -8.98
C LYS A 197 1.25 6.87 -7.94
N TYR A 198 0.64 5.69 -8.01
CA TYR A 198 -0.40 5.29 -7.05
C TYR A 198 0.09 5.19 -5.61
N SER A 199 1.39 5.00 -5.37
CA SER A 199 1.98 5.05 -4.04
C SER A 199 1.80 6.40 -3.33
N HIS A 200 1.56 7.50 -4.08
CA HIS A 200 1.24 8.81 -3.52
C HIS A 200 -0.25 8.97 -3.17
N CYS A 201 -1.07 7.93 -3.34
CA CYS A 201 -2.47 7.94 -2.90
C CYS A 201 -2.65 7.54 -1.44
N THR A 202 -1.58 7.14 -0.74
CA THR A 202 -1.65 6.63 0.64
C THR A 202 -2.25 7.63 1.62
N GLY A 203 -1.87 8.91 1.51
CA GLY A 203 -2.42 10.00 2.31
C GLY A 203 -3.92 10.16 2.10
N TRP A 204 -4.39 10.04 0.86
CA TRP A 204 -5.81 10.08 0.53
C TRP A 204 -6.57 8.91 1.17
N VAL A 205 -6.08 7.69 0.98
CA VAL A 205 -6.74 6.47 1.50
C VAL A 205 -6.89 6.52 3.02
N ILE A 206 -5.83 6.94 3.73
CA ILE A 206 -5.85 7.04 5.19
C ILE A 206 -6.77 8.17 5.66
N THR A 207 -6.74 9.33 5.00
CA THR A 207 -7.49 10.52 5.42
C THR A 207 -8.99 10.40 5.10
N HIS A 208 -9.34 10.02 3.87
CA HIS A 208 -10.71 10.04 3.39
C HIS A 208 -11.41 8.68 3.40
N GLY A 209 -10.65 7.58 3.49
CA GLY A 209 -11.23 6.23 3.58
C GLY A 209 -11.95 5.77 2.32
N ASN A 210 -11.48 6.18 1.15
CA ASN A 210 -11.98 5.71 -0.14
C ASN A 210 -10.83 5.68 -1.17
N MET A 211 -11.12 5.11 -2.35
CA MET A 211 -10.23 5.09 -3.51
C MET A 211 -10.86 5.81 -4.71
N ASP A 212 -11.62 6.89 -4.47
CA ASP A 212 -12.39 7.58 -5.51
C ASP A 212 -11.51 8.20 -6.62
N TYR A 213 -10.23 8.43 -6.35
CA TYR A 213 -9.24 8.83 -7.36
C TYR A 213 -9.06 7.79 -8.48
N LEU A 214 -9.57 6.57 -8.34
CA LEU A 214 -9.63 5.58 -9.41
C LEU A 214 -10.80 5.78 -10.36
N HIS A 215 -11.77 6.62 -10.00
CA HIS A 215 -13.07 6.75 -10.67
C HIS A 215 -13.33 8.16 -11.23
N CYS A 216 -12.72 9.20 -10.66
CA CYS A 216 -12.86 10.57 -11.15
C CYS A 216 -11.57 11.38 -11.00
N ASN A 217 -11.39 12.34 -11.91
CA ASN A 217 -10.16 13.13 -12.07
C ASN A 217 -10.30 14.58 -11.58
N ASP A 218 -11.45 14.95 -11.01
CA ASP A 218 -11.79 16.29 -10.59
C ASP A 218 -11.86 16.43 -9.05
N LEU A 219 -11.18 15.53 -8.35
CA LEU A 219 -11.03 15.49 -6.92
C LEU A 219 -10.04 16.55 -6.42
N ASP A 220 -10.25 16.95 -5.17
CA ASP A 220 -9.37 17.86 -4.44
C ASP A 220 -9.22 17.36 -3.01
N PHE A 221 -7.97 17.21 -2.57
CA PHE A 221 -7.64 16.62 -1.27
C PHE A 221 -8.37 17.31 -0.11
N ASN A 222 -8.58 18.63 -0.21
CA ASN A 222 -9.16 19.40 0.87
C ASN A 222 -10.65 19.67 0.68
N THR A 223 -11.10 19.82 -0.57
CA THR A 223 -12.42 20.40 -0.87
C THR A 223 -13.39 19.46 -1.60
N LYS A 224 -12.89 18.38 -2.24
CA LYS A 224 -13.74 17.44 -2.98
C LYS A 224 -13.19 16.03 -2.88
N THR A 225 -13.71 15.30 -1.89
CA THR A 225 -13.19 14.01 -1.43
C THR A 225 -13.97 12.80 -1.93
N LYS A 226 -14.97 13.02 -2.80
CA LYS A 226 -15.82 11.97 -3.38
C LYS A 226 -16.14 12.28 -4.83
N CYS A 227 -16.29 11.23 -5.63
CA CYS A 227 -16.90 11.36 -6.96
C CYS A 227 -18.39 11.70 -6.82
N LYS A 228 -18.98 12.36 -7.82
CA LYS A 228 -20.44 12.48 -7.89
C LYS A 228 -21.03 11.11 -8.22
N ASP A 229 -22.08 10.74 -7.49
CA ASP A 229 -22.95 9.61 -7.83
C ASP A 229 -23.72 9.86 -9.13
#